data_AF-A0A518LR20-F1
#
_entry.id   AF-A0A518LR20-F1
#
_cell.length_a   1.000
_cell.length_b   1.000
_cell.length_c   1.000
_cell.angle_alpha   90.00
_cell.angle_beta   90.00
_cell.angle_gamma   90.00
#
_symmetry.space_group_name_H-M   'P 1'
#
loop_
_entity.id
_entity.type
_entity.pdbx_description
1 polymer ?
#
loop_
_entity_poly.entity_id
_entity_poly.type
_entity_poly.pdbx_seq_one_letter_code
_entity_poly.pdbx_strand_id
1 'polypeptide(L)'
;MAASTGSKTFVIAGAVVALLGGGAWAVAHFSGGAKEAEATPAALPEEYTVEKIKEAAKEDPAVVMDRMRNFMDRTDLTEEQREQARKNMNEARDQMMGQHVDEYFAAKTDDEKNAVLDKHIDEMQKFMKAMEERRRQEEEKEAAEGDDPEKKAEREKRREEMRNRWANRSQAERKTDSETRDPNKSAQRMAYIGAMMRRSAERGIQMPRFGGPGGRGPGGPGGGRRGPGG
;
A
#
# COMPACT_ATOMS: atom_id res chain seq x y z
N MET A 1 54.76 -30.60 15.25
CA MET A 1 54.62 -29.35 16.03
C MET A 1 53.38 -28.65 15.50
N ALA A 2 52.32 -28.58 16.31
CA ALA A 2 51.00 -28.09 15.91
C ALA A 2 50.86 -26.60 16.22
N ALA A 3 50.40 -25.81 15.24
CA ALA A 3 50.08 -24.39 15.43
C ALA A 3 48.57 -24.24 15.58
N SER A 4 48.15 -23.75 16.75
CA SER A 4 46.77 -23.46 17.12
C SER A 4 46.39 -22.07 16.59
N THR A 5 45.38 -21.98 15.73
CA THR A 5 44.71 -20.73 15.36
C THR A 5 43.45 -20.56 16.22
N GLY A 6 43.50 -19.60 17.14
CA GLY A 6 42.44 -19.30 18.09
C GLY A 6 41.22 -18.66 17.43
N SER A 7 40.06 -19.26 17.63
CA SER A 7 38.74 -18.69 17.34
C SER A 7 38.39 -17.62 18.37
N LYS A 8 38.19 -16.37 17.94
CA LYS A 8 37.61 -15.31 18.78
C LYS A 8 36.09 -15.44 18.75
N THR A 9 35.53 -16.04 19.80
CA THR A 9 34.10 -16.09 20.06
C THR A 9 33.65 -14.72 20.57
N PHE A 10 32.91 -13.96 19.74
CA PHE A 10 32.20 -12.78 20.21
C PHE A 10 30.94 -13.23 20.96
N VAL A 11 30.96 -13.11 22.29
CA VAL A 11 29.77 -13.22 23.13
C VAL A 11 29.03 -11.89 23.04
N ILE A 12 27.95 -11.84 22.27
CA ILE A 12 27.00 -10.72 22.31
C ILE A 12 26.09 -10.97 23.50
N ALA A 13 26.36 -10.27 24.60
CA ALA A 13 25.48 -10.20 25.75
C ALA A 13 24.16 -9.53 25.34
N GLY A 14 23.08 -10.31 25.33
CA GLY A 14 21.73 -9.81 25.16
C GLY A 14 21.30 -9.00 26.38
N ALA A 15 21.27 -7.68 26.24
CA ALA A 15 20.57 -6.79 27.16
C ALA A 15 19.14 -6.63 26.66
N VAL A 16 18.23 -7.38 27.29
CA VAL A 16 16.79 -7.12 27.28
C VAL A 16 16.56 -5.84 28.06
N VAL A 17 16.26 -4.74 27.36
CA VAL A 17 15.57 -3.58 27.95
C VAL A 17 14.21 -3.50 27.28
N ALA A 18 13.26 -4.17 27.92
CA ALA A 18 11.85 -3.86 27.80
C ALA A 18 11.64 -2.46 28.38
N LEU A 19 11.31 -1.49 27.54
CA LEU A 19 10.66 -0.22 27.88
C LEU A 19 10.56 0.54 26.56
N LEU A 20 9.33 0.74 26.07
CA LEU A 20 8.85 1.76 25.11
C LEU A 20 7.77 1.13 24.20
N GLY A 21 6.51 1.28 24.60
CA GLY A 21 5.40 0.92 23.72
C GLY A 21 3.98 1.02 24.30
N GLY A 22 3.75 1.74 25.41
CA GLY A 22 2.43 1.69 26.06
C GLY A 22 2.05 2.88 26.92
N GLY A 23 2.51 4.10 26.65
CA GLY A 23 2.22 5.22 27.56
C GLY A 23 2.31 6.60 26.94
N ALA A 24 1.36 6.96 26.07
CA ALA A 24 1.15 8.36 25.68
C ALA A 24 -0.27 8.74 25.19
N TRP A 25 -1.31 7.94 25.45
CA TRP A 25 -2.70 8.33 25.12
C TRP A 25 -3.69 8.34 26.30
N ALA A 26 -3.25 7.94 27.51
CA ALA A 26 -4.14 7.88 28.68
C ALA A 26 -4.26 9.20 29.48
N VAL A 27 -3.53 10.26 29.13
CA VAL A 27 -3.54 11.52 29.92
C VAL A 27 -4.56 12.55 29.39
N ALA A 28 -5.16 12.35 28.22
CA ALA A 28 -6.16 13.27 27.68
C ALA A 28 -7.57 13.14 28.32
N HIS A 29 -7.84 12.12 29.14
CA HIS A 29 -9.20 11.82 29.61
C HIS A 29 -9.55 12.22 31.05
N PHE A 30 -8.65 12.82 31.85
CA PHE A 30 -8.91 13.03 33.28
C PHE A 30 -8.88 14.47 33.81
N SER A 31 -8.72 15.50 32.97
CA SER A 31 -8.82 16.90 33.41
C SER A 31 -10.07 17.60 32.86
N GLY A 32 -11.20 17.27 33.49
CA GLY A 32 -12.38 18.10 33.77
C GLY A 32 -12.80 19.23 32.81
N GLY A 33 -13.99 19.08 32.23
CA GLY A 33 -14.78 20.20 31.73
C GLY A 33 -15.95 19.74 30.86
N ALA A 34 -17.15 19.70 31.42
CA ALA A 34 -18.35 19.16 30.78
C ALA A 34 -18.87 19.99 29.59
N LYS A 35 -19.57 19.29 28.69
CA LYS A 35 -20.42 19.75 27.56
C LYS A 35 -19.68 20.05 26.26
N GLU A 36 -19.23 19.01 25.57
CA GLU A 36 -19.89 18.48 24.37
C GLU A 36 -19.58 16.98 24.34
N ALA A 37 -20.58 16.13 24.12
CA ALA A 37 -20.32 14.74 23.77
C ALA A 37 -19.81 14.72 22.32
N GLU A 38 -18.60 15.26 22.11
CA GLU A 38 -17.84 14.97 20.90
C GLU A 38 -17.74 13.45 20.84
N ALA A 39 -18.33 12.88 19.78
CA ALA A 39 -18.18 11.48 19.48
C ALA A 39 -16.68 11.19 19.52
N THR A 40 -16.23 10.47 20.54
CA THR A 40 -14.86 10.00 20.60
C THR A 40 -14.60 9.32 19.26
N PRO A 41 -13.60 9.75 18.49
CA PRO A 41 -13.36 9.21 17.15
C PRO A 41 -13.30 7.71 17.31
N ALA A 42 -14.32 7.02 16.77
CA ALA A 42 -14.63 5.67 17.18
C ALA A 42 -13.41 4.81 16.93
N ALA A 43 -12.73 4.41 18.01
CA ALA A 43 -11.38 3.87 17.93
C ALA A 43 -11.37 2.69 16.95
N LEU A 44 -10.49 2.76 15.95
CA LEU A 44 -10.27 1.63 15.05
C LEU A 44 -9.84 0.42 15.89
N PRO A 45 -10.29 -0.81 15.53
CA PRO A 45 -9.76 -2.00 16.18
C PRO A 45 -8.24 -2.02 16.05
N GLU A 46 -7.53 -2.47 17.09
CA GLU A 46 -6.07 -2.44 17.18
C GLU A 46 -5.37 -3.09 15.98
N GLU A 47 -6.04 -4.06 15.34
CA GLU A 47 -5.60 -4.75 14.13
C GLU A 47 -5.41 -3.86 12.91
N TYR A 48 -6.01 -2.65 12.88
CA TYR A 48 -5.96 -1.71 11.76
C TYR A 48 -5.08 -0.47 12.05
N THR A 49 -4.25 -0.57 13.08
CA THR A 49 -3.15 0.37 13.33
C THR A 49 -2.05 0.19 12.27
N VAL A 50 -1.29 1.25 12.00
CA VAL A 50 -0.23 1.25 10.98
C VAL A 50 0.82 0.17 11.31
N GLU A 51 1.13 -0.01 12.58
CA GLU A 51 2.10 -0.96 13.11
C GLU A 51 1.65 -2.40 12.86
N LYS A 52 0.39 -2.72 13.17
CA LYS A 52 -0.16 -4.07 12.95
C LYS A 52 -0.33 -4.40 11.49
N ILE A 53 -0.71 -3.42 10.67
CA ILE A 53 -0.75 -3.58 9.21
C ILE A 53 0.64 -3.93 8.67
N LYS A 54 1.69 -3.23 9.10
CA LYS A 54 3.08 -3.55 8.70
C LYS A 54 3.54 -4.91 9.18
N GLU A 55 3.22 -5.28 10.42
CA GLU A 55 3.59 -6.56 11.00
C GLU A 55 2.97 -7.70 10.18
N ALA A 56 1.67 -7.63 9.90
CA ALA A 56 0.97 -8.59 9.07
C ALA A 56 1.47 -8.61 7.61
N ALA A 57 1.88 -7.46 7.07
CA ALA A 57 2.41 -7.38 5.70
C ALA A 57 3.75 -8.09 5.52
N LYS A 58 4.52 -8.29 6.60
CA LYS A 58 5.77 -9.09 6.57
C LYS A 58 5.50 -10.59 6.49
N GLU A 59 4.38 -11.04 7.05
CA GLU A 59 4.02 -12.46 7.08
C GLU A 59 3.41 -12.88 5.73
N ASP A 60 2.33 -12.21 5.33
CA ASP A 60 1.68 -12.44 4.04
C ASP A 60 0.91 -11.20 3.58
N PRO A 61 1.37 -10.50 2.53
CA PRO A 61 0.67 -9.35 1.98
C PRO A 61 -0.76 -9.68 1.49
N ALA A 62 -1.03 -10.93 1.10
CA ALA A 62 -2.35 -11.35 0.69
C ALA A 62 -3.33 -11.32 1.88
N VAL A 63 -2.91 -11.81 3.05
CA VAL A 63 -3.73 -11.81 4.28
C VAL A 63 -4.09 -10.40 4.71
N VAL A 64 -3.16 -9.44 4.60
CA VAL A 64 -3.44 -8.02 4.90
C VAL A 64 -4.54 -7.46 4.00
N MET A 65 -4.50 -7.76 2.70
CA MET A 65 -5.51 -7.30 1.75
C MET A 65 -6.87 -7.94 2.02
N ASP A 66 -6.92 -9.22 2.43
CA ASP A 66 -8.17 -9.88 2.82
C ASP A 66 -8.74 -9.30 4.11
N ARG A 67 -7.91 -9.14 5.15
CA ARG A 67 -8.31 -8.50 6.41
C ARG A 67 -8.87 -7.10 6.14
N MET A 68 -8.18 -6.32 5.32
CA MET A 68 -8.63 -4.98 4.94
C MET A 68 -9.96 -5.00 4.17
N ARG A 69 -10.12 -5.89 3.18
CA ARG A 69 -11.38 -5.98 2.45
C ARG A 69 -12.53 -6.40 3.39
N ASN A 70 -12.33 -7.46 4.17
CA ASN A 70 -13.31 -7.93 5.14
C ASN A 70 -13.68 -6.82 6.13
N PHE A 71 -12.70 -6.03 6.57
CA PHE A 71 -12.95 -4.85 7.39
C PHE A 71 -13.83 -3.84 6.67
N MET A 72 -13.49 -3.48 5.43
CA MET A 72 -14.23 -2.47 4.68
C MET A 72 -15.66 -2.91 4.32
N ASP A 73 -15.88 -4.22 4.19
CA ASP A 73 -17.19 -4.82 3.88
C ASP A 73 -18.09 -4.95 5.13
N ARG A 74 -17.55 -4.70 6.33
CA ARG A 74 -18.34 -4.68 7.57
C ARG A 74 -19.39 -3.58 7.55
N THR A 75 -20.62 -3.95 7.87
CA THR A 75 -21.77 -3.03 7.94
C THR A 75 -21.82 -2.24 9.25
N ASP A 76 -21.08 -2.66 10.28
CA ASP A 76 -21.06 -2.03 11.61
C ASP A 76 -20.04 -0.89 11.75
N LEU A 77 -19.33 -0.54 10.68
CA LEU A 77 -18.36 0.55 10.67
C LEU A 77 -18.97 1.87 10.21
N THR A 78 -18.56 2.97 10.85
CA THR A 78 -18.86 4.31 10.36
C THR A 78 -17.99 4.65 9.14
N GLU A 79 -18.43 5.60 8.30
CA GLU A 79 -17.63 6.02 7.14
C GLU A 79 -16.30 6.67 7.57
N GLU A 80 -16.28 7.36 8.71
CA GLU A 80 -15.07 7.93 9.30
C GLU A 80 -14.04 6.85 9.69
N GLN A 81 -14.50 5.75 10.30
CA GLN A 81 -13.64 4.60 10.60
C GLN A 81 -13.08 3.97 9.33
N ARG A 82 -13.92 3.77 8.32
CA ARG A 82 -13.48 3.26 7.01
C ARG A 82 -12.49 4.20 6.33
N GLU A 83 -12.67 5.51 6.45
CA GLU A 83 -11.71 6.50 5.94
C GLU A 83 -10.39 6.45 6.69
N GLN A 84 -10.42 6.38 8.02
CA GLN A 84 -9.22 6.28 8.83
C GLN A 84 -8.45 4.99 8.55
N ALA A 85 -9.13 3.85 8.41
CA ALA A 85 -8.49 2.58 8.06
C ALA A 85 -7.82 2.66 6.67
N ARG A 86 -8.47 3.31 5.70
CA ARG A 86 -7.86 3.59 4.39
C ARG A 86 -6.62 4.48 4.50
N LYS A 87 -6.65 5.51 5.34
CA LYS A 87 -5.49 6.40 5.60
C LYS A 87 -4.33 5.61 6.21
N ASN A 88 -4.57 4.86 7.28
CA ASN A 88 -3.57 4.03 7.95
C ASN A 88 -2.94 3.01 6.98
N MET A 89 -3.75 2.40 6.12
CA MET A 89 -3.27 1.44 5.11
C MET A 89 -2.40 2.11 4.05
N ASN A 90 -2.82 3.25 3.53
CA ASN A 90 -2.04 4.01 2.56
C ASN A 90 -0.70 4.44 3.17
N GLU A 91 -0.71 4.89 4.42
CA GLU A 91 0.50 5.26 5.16
C GLU A 91 1.42 4.06 5.37
N ALA A 92 0.90 2.91 5.83
CA ALA A 92 1.68 1.69 5.99
C ALA A 92 2.36 1.27 4.66
N ARG A 93 1.61 1.31 3.54
CA ARG A 93 2.13 1.01 2.21
C ARG A 93 3.20 2.00 1.77
N ASP A 94 3.00 3.29 2.03
CA ASP A 94 3.99 4.31 1.67
C ASP A 94 5.27 4.18 2.49
N GLN A 95 5.18 3.76 3.75
CA GLN A 95 6.33 3.50 4.60
C GLN A 95 7.08 2.23 4.16
N MET A 96 6.39 1.14 3.78
CA MET A 96 7.05 -0.03 3.19
C MET A 96 7.79 0.31 1.89
N MET A 97 7.16 1.06 1.00
CA MET A 97 7.82 1.52 -0.23
C MET A 97 9.01 2.45 0.09
N GLY A 98 8.90 3.31 1.12
CA GLY A 98 10.02 4.09 1.62
C GLY A 98 11.20 3.21 2.04
N GLN A 99 10.95 2.15 2.80
CA GLN A 99 11.99 1.19 3.20
C GLN A 99 12.67 0.51 2.02
N HIS A 100 11.91 0.10 0.99
CA HIS A 100 12.49 -0.50 -0.22
C HIS A 100 13.38 0.48 -0.99
N VAL A 101 12.93 1.75 -1.10
CA VAL A 101 13.71 2.82 -1.71
C VAL A 101 15.00 3.05 -0.91
N ASP A 102 14.91 3.15 0.41
CA ASP A 102 16.07 3.35 1.29
C ASP A 102 17.05 2.17 1.22
N GLU A 103 16.57 0.93 1.21
CA GLU A 103 17.39 -0.30 1.07
C GLU A 103 18.16 -0.29 -0.27
N TYR A 104 17.50 0.12 -1.36
CA TYR A 104 18.14 0.24 -2.68
C TYR A 104 19.21 1.33 -2.74
N PHE A 105 18.95 2.51 -2.15
CA PHE A 105 19.93 3.61 -2.16
C PHE A 105 21.04 3.44 -1.11
N ALA A 106 20.84 2.62 -0.08
CA ALA A 106 21.87 2.26 0.89
C ALA A 106 22.90 1.26 0.33
N ALA A 107 22.54 0.46 -0.68
CA ALA A 107 23.45 -0.43 -1.39
C ALA A 107 24.55 0.36 -2.12
N LYS A 108 25.81 -0.02 -1.91
CA LYS A 108 26.98 0.76 -2.36
C LYS A 108 27.42 0.37 -3.76
N THR A 109 27.27 -0.90 -4.08
CA THR A 109 27.68 -1.46 -5.38
C THR A 109 26.46 -1.76 -6.25
N ASP A 110 26.67 -1.82 -7.56
CA ASP A 110 25.59 -2.16 -8.49
C ASP A 110 25.14 -3.62 -8.34
N ASP A 111 26.05 -4.52 -7.95
CA ASP A 111 25.70 -5.91 -7.63
C ASP A 111 24.80 -6.00 -6.39
N GLU A 112 25.09 -5.25 -5.33
CA GLU A 112 24.21 -5.17 -4.15
C GLU A 112 22.84 -4.57 -4.50
N LYS A 113 22.82 -3.52 -5.33
CA LYS A 113 21.57 -2.93 -5.81
C LYS A 113 20.73 -3.94 -6.60
N ASN A 114 21.37 -4.69 -7.49
CA ASN A 114 20.70 -5.73 -8.27
C ASN A 114 20.15 -6.83 -7.36
N ALA A 115 20.89 -7.24 -6.33
CA ALA A 115 20.41 -8.21 -5.35
C ALA A 115 19.19 -7.70 -4.56
N VAL A 116 19.20 -6.43 -4.15
CA VAL A 116 18.04 -5.78 -3.49
C VAL A 116 16.84 -5.75 -4.43
N LEU A 117 17.03 -5.32 -5.69
CA LEU A 117 15.97 -5.30 -6.69
C LEU A 117 15.41 -6.70 -6.97
N ASP A 118 16.27 -7.72 -7.05
CA ASP A 118 15.85 -9.10 -7.30
C ASP A 118 14.96 -9.62 -6.18
N LYS A 119 15.34 -9.35 -4.92
CA LYS A 119 14.52 -9.66 -3.74
C LYS A 119 13.15 -8.97 -3.82
N HIS A 120 13.10 -7.66 -4.07
CA HIS A 120 11.83 -6.92 -4.16
C HIS A 120 10.96 -7.38 -5.34
N ILE A 121 11.58 -7.76 -6.46
CA ILE A 121 10.88 -8.34 -7.61
C ILE A 121 10.26 -9.69 -7.23
N ASP A 122 10.99 -10.55 -6.51
CA ASP A 122 10.48 -11.86 -6.08
C ASP A 122 9.31 -11.71 -5.08
N GLU A 123 9.41 -10.77 -4.14
CA GLU A 123 8.32 -10.40 -3.21
C GLU A 123 7.08 -9.94 -3.99
N MET A 124 7.28 -9.08 -4.98
CA MET A 124 6.19 -8.60 -5.82
C MET A 124 5.60 -9.68 -6.72
N GLN A 125 6.39 -10.62 -7.23
CA GLN A 125 5.88 -11.77 -7.98
C GLN A 125 4.98 -12.66 -7.12
N LYS A 126 5.39 -12.92 -5.87
CA LYS A 126 4.54 -13.66 -4.91
C LYS A 126 3.22 -12.93 -4.69
N PHE A 127 3.29 -11.63 -4.47
CA PHE A 127 2.09 -10.80 -4.31
C PHE A 127 1.19 -10.82 -5.55
N MET A 128 1.75 -10.71 -6.75
CA MET A 128 1.00 -10.75 -8.00
C MET A 128 0.30 -12.09 -8.20
N LYS A 129 0.99 -13.21 -7.95
CA LYS A 129 0.39 -14.54 -8.04
C LYS A 129 -0.76 -14.72 -7.05
N ALA A 130 -0.58 -14.28 -5.81
CA ALA A 130 -1.64 -14.33 -4.80
C ALA A 130 -2.87 -13.50 -5.20
N MET A 131 -2.64 -12.31 -5.78
CA MET A 131 -3.72 -11.48 -6.31
C MET A 131 -4.40 -12.09 -7.54
N GLU A 132 -3.66 -12.73 -8.44
CA GLU A 132 -4.19 -13.40 -9.62
C GLU A 132 -5.04 -14.62 -9.24
N GLU A 133 -4.54 -15.46 -8.34
CA GLU A 133 -5.29 -16.60 -7.80
C GLU A 133 -6.59 -16.14 -7.15
N ARG A 134 -6.52 -15.08 -6.33
CA ARG A 134 -7.73 -14.51 -5.71
C ARG A 134 -8.70 -13.97 -6.74
N ARG A 135 -8.23 -13.20 -7.73
CA ARG A 135 -9.08 -12.68 -8.80
C ARG A 135 -9.81 -13.82 -9.49
N ARG A 136 -9.09 -14.91 -9.79
CA ARG A 136 -9.69 -16.10 -10.39
C ARG A 136 -10.75 -16.72 -9.48
N GLN A 137 -10.49 -16.84 -8.18
CA GLN A 137 -11.50 -17.32 -7.22
C GLN A 137 -12.73 -16.42 -7.15
N GLU A 138 -12.56 -15.10 -7.24
CA GLU A 138 -13.67 -14.14 -7.33
C GLU A 138 -14.44 -14.32 -8.64
N GLU A 139 -13.76 -14.39 -9.78
CA GLU A 139 -14.40 -14.62 -11.08
C GLU A 139 -15.16 -15.95 -11.13
N GLU A 140 -14.63 -17.02 -10.52
CA GLU A 140 -15.30 -18.32 -10.40
C GLU A 140 -16.55 -18.23 -9.50
N LYS A 141 -16.47 -17.53 -8.36
CA LYS A 141 -17.63 -17.27 -7.48
C LYS A 141 -18.69 -16.45 -8.19
N GLU A 142 -18.29 -15.41 -8.91
CA GLU A 142 -19.20 -14.56 -9.68
C GLU A 142 -19.88 -15.34 -10.81
N ALA A 143 -19.13 -16.17 -11.54
CA ALA A 143 -19.69 -17.04 -12.57
C ALA A 143 -20.68 -18.06 -11.98
N ALA A 144 -20.44 -18.56 -10.77
CA ALA A 144 -21.33 -19.49 -10.08
C ALA A 144 -22.61 -18.82 -9.53
N GLU A 145 -22.51 -17.58 -9.07
CA GLU A 145 -23.68 -16.80 -8.58
C GLU A 145 -24.60 -16.31 -9.71
N GLY A 146 -24.12 -16.36 -10.97
CA GLY A 146 -24.89 -16.01 -12.16
C GLY A 146 -24.97 -14.51 -12.47
N ASP A 147 -25.46 -14.18 -13.66
CA ASP A 147 -25.70 -12.79 -14.12
C ASP A 147 -26.95 -12.20 -13.45
N ASP A 148 -26.90 -11.99 -12.13
CA ASP A 148 -27.94 -11.25 -11.42
C ASP A 148 -27.92 -9.77 -11.86
N PRO A 149 -28.98 -9.29 -12.56
CA PRO A 149 -29.01 -7.92 -13.06
C PRO A 149 -28.96 -6.88 -11.94
N GLU A 150 -29.44 -7.19 -10.73
CA GLU A 150 -29.40 -6.25 -9.60
C GLU A 150 -27.97 -6.07 -9.09
N LYS A 151 -27.23 -7.17 -8.89
CA LYS A 151 -25.80 -7.11 -8.53
C LYS A 151 -24.98 -6.37 -9.60
N LYS A 152 -25.29 -6.57 -10.87
CA LYS A 152 -24.61 -5.89 -11.98
C LYS A 152 -24.86 -4.38 -11.94
N ALA A 153 -26.11 -3.96 -11.72
CA ALA A 153 -26.48 -2.55 -11.57
C ALA A 153 -25.83 -1.91 -10.34
N GLU A 154 -25.77 -2.62 -9.20
CA GLU A 154 -25.09 -2.15 -7.99
C GLU A 154 -23.59 -1.94 -8.23
N ARG A 155 -22.92 -2.88 -8.90
CA ARG A 155 -21.51 -2.75 -9.27
C ARG A 155 -21.27 -1.56 -10.19
N GLU A 156 -22.14 -1.33 -11.17
CA GLU A 156 -22.05 -0.19 -12.07
C GLU A 156 -22.22 1.14 -11.32
N LYS A 157 -23.22 1.23 -10.43
CA LYS A 157 -23.42 2.37 -9.56
C LYS A 157 -22.20 2.63 -8.67
N ARG A 158 -21.63 1.60 -8.05
CA ARG A 158 -20.40 1.74 -7.24
C ARG A 158 -19.22 2.23 -8.08
N ARG A 159 -19.08 1.75 -9.33
CA ARG A 159 -18.04 2.23 -10.27
C ARG A 159 -18.27 3.69 -10.66
N GLU A 160 -19.51 4.10 -10.86
CA GLU A 160 -19.87 5.48 -11.17
C GLU A 160 -19.62 6.42 -9.99
N GLU A 161 -20.04 6.05 -8.77
CA GLU A 161 -19.75 6.80 -7.54
C GLU A 161 -18.24 6.97 -7.34
N MET A 162 -17.47 5.91 -7.58
CA MET A 162 -16.01 5.98 -7.54
C MET A 162 -15.49 6.95 -8.60
N ARG A 163 -15.94 6.85 -9.85
CA ARG A 163 -15.55 7.77 -10.92
C ARG A 163 -15.87 9.23 -10.57
N ASN A 164 -17.06 9.48 -10.03
CA ASN A 164 -17.52 10.80 -9.63
C ASN A 164 -16.70 11.36 -8.47
N ARG A 165 -16.37 10.54 -7.46
CA ARG A 165 -15.48 10.93 -6.36
C ARG A 165 -14.11 11.39 -6.88
N TRP A 166 -13.54 10.66 -7.83
CA TRP A 166 -12.25 11.01 -8.43
C TRP A 166 -12.34 12.26 -9.33
N ALA A 167 -13.40 12.38 -10.13
CA ALA A 167 -13.62 13.53 -11.00
C ALA A 167 -13.86 14.82 -10.20
N ASN A 168 -14.61 14.73 -9.10
CA ASN A 168 -15.04 15.85 -8.26
C ASN A 168 -14.03 16.21 -7.17
N ARG A 169 -12.86 15.57 -7.13
CA ARG A 169 -11.78 15.97 -6.21
C ARG A 169 -11.40 17.43 -6.46
N SER A 170 -11.56 18.28 -5.45
CA SER A 170 -11.38 19.73 -5.57
C SER A 170 -9.93 20.10 -5.92
N GLN A 171 -9.73 21.27 -6.55
CA GLN A 171 -8.36 21.76 -6.80
C GLN A 171 -7.59 22.00 -5.50
N ALA A 172 -8.27 22.45 -4.44
CA ALA A 172 -7.66 22.66 -3.13
C ALA A 172 -7.10 21.36 -2.56
N GLU A 173 -7.88 20.27 -2.58
CA GLU A 173 -7.44 18.94 -2.12
C GLU A 173 -6.27 18.40 -2.95
N ARG A 174 -6.31 18.57 -4.28
CA ARG A 174 -5.17 18.18 -5.14
C ARG A 174 -3.92 18.98 -4.83
N LYS A 175 -4.07 20.27 -4.50
CA LYS A 175 -2.96 21.15 -4.15
C LYS A 175 -2.36 20.76 -2.80
N THR A 176 -3.17 20.52 -1.77
CA THR A 176 -2.67 20.06 -0.47
C THR A 176 -1.95 18.72 -0.57
N ASP A 177 -2.48 17.78 -1.37
CA ASP A 177 -1.82 16.50 -1.64
C ASP A 177 -0.49 16.66 -2.38
N SER A 178 -0.37 17.69 -3.22
CA SER A 178 0.85 17.99 -3.97
C SER A 178 1.89 18.70 -3.11
N GLU A 179 1.47 19.64 -2.27
CA GLU A 179 2.36 20.46 -1.44
C GLU A 179 2.97 19.66 -0.28
N THR A 180 2.26 18.65 0.22
CA THR A 180 2.78 17.72 1.24
C THR A 180 3.83 16.76 0.70
N ARG A 181 4.04 16.72 -0.63
CA ARG A 181 4.95 15.76 -1.27
C ARG A 181 6.35 16.34 -1.42
N ASP A 182 7.31 15.73 -0.73
CA ASP A 182 8.73 16.04 -0.90
C ASP A 182 9.20 15.67 -2.33
N PRO A 183 9.65 16.65 -3.15
CA PRO A 183 10.06 16.40 -4.52
C PRO A 183 11.27 15.45 -4.61
N ASN A 184 12.16 15.46 -3.62
CA ASN A 184 13.34 14.60 -3.61
C ASN A 184 12.95 13.14 -3.36
N LYS A 185 12.06 12.89 -2.39
CA LYS A 185 11.52 11.54 -2.14
C LYS A 185 10.74 11.02 -3.35
N SER A 186 9.99 11.90 -4.02
CA SER A 186 9.29 11.55 -5.25
C SER A 186 10.27 11.13 -6.37
N ALA A 187 11.34 11.91 -6.58
CA ALA A 187 12.37 11.60 -7.57
C ALA A 187 13.10 10.27 -7.26
N GLN A 188 13.45 10.03 -5.99
CA GLN A 188 14.05 8.77 -5.55
C GLN A 188 13.11 7.58 -5.80
N ARG A 189 11.84 7.71 -5.45
CA ARG A 189 10.84 6.67 -5.73
C ARG A 189 10.74 6.38 -7.22
N MET A 190 10.71 7.40 -8.08
CA MET A 190 10.66 7.22 -9.53
C MET A 190 11.93 6.54 -10.07
N ALA A 191 13.11 6.91 -9.57
CA ALA A 191 14.38 6.29 -9.95
C ALA A 191 14.42 4.80 -9.54
N TYR A 192 13.99 4.49 -8.33
CA TYR A 192 13.85 3.11 -7.83
C TYR A 192 12.87 2.30 -8.69
N ILE A 193 11.67 2.81 -8.96
CA ILE A 193 10.67 2.14 -9.80
C ILE A 193 11.23 1.89 -11.21
N GLY A 194 11.92 2.87 -11.80
CA GLY A 194 12.56 2.72 -13.10
C GLY A 194 13.67 1.66 -13.11
N ALA A 195 14.46 1.56 -12.05
CA ALA A 195 15.46 0.51 -11.89
C ALA A 195 14.81 -0.88 -11.77
N MET A 196 13.78 -1.00 -10.93
CA MET A 196 13.00 -2.22 -10.76
C MET A 196 12.31 -2.68 -12.06
N MET A 197 11.75 -1.76 -12.86
CA MET A 197 11.17 -2.07 -14.17
C MET A 197 12.22 -2.58 -15.17
N ARG A 198 13.42 -1.98 -15.20
CA ARG A 198 14.51 -2.48 -16.06
C ARG A 198 14.98 -3.85 -15.62
N ARG A 199 15.22 -4.04 -14.32
CA ARG A 199 15.68 -5.31 -13.77
C ARG A 199 14.68 -6.45 -13.97
N SER A 200 13.39 -6.19 -13.78
CA SER A 200 12.33 -7.16 -14.08
C SER A 200 12.29 -7.52 -15.57
N ALA A 201 12.46 -6.54 -16.48
CA ALA A 201 12.55 -6.80 -17.91
C ALA A 201 13.79 -7.64 -18.29
N GLU A 202 14.95 -7.39 -17.69
CA GLU A 202 16.15 -8.23 -17.85
C GLU A 202 15.91 -9.67 -17.41
N ARG A 203 15.10 -9.86 -16.37
CA ARG A 203 14.66 -11.19 -15.89
C ARG A 203 13.51 -11.81 -16.70
N GLY A 204 13.04 -11.14 -17.75
CA GLY A 204 11.90 -11.60 -18.56
C GLY A 204 10.56 -11.56 -17.82
N ILE A 205 10.46 -10.79 -16.74
CA ILE A 205 9.26 -10.67 -15.92
C ILE A 205 8.46 -9.48 -16.45
N GLN A 206 7.28 -9.75 -17.01
CA GLN A 206 6.39 -8.67 -17.45
C GLN A 206 5.67 -8.08 -16.23
N MET A 207 6.12 -6.91 -15.80
CA MET A 207 5.45 -6.16 -14.76
C MET A 207 4.08 -5.67 -15.24
N PRO A 208 3.02 -5.73 -14.40
CA PRO A 208 1.75 -5.10 -14.70
C PRO A 208 2.00 -3.64 -15.02
N ARG A 209 1.42 -3.16 -16.12
CA ARG A 209 1.43 -1.72 -16.38
C ARG A 209 0.65 -1.06 -15.24
N PHE A 210 1.34 -0.27 -14.41
CA PHE A 210 0.77 0.53 -13.31
C PHE A 210 -0.08 1.70 -13.82
N GLY A 211 -1.01 1.42 -14.73
CA GLY A 211 -2.07 2.30 -15.19
C GLY A 211 -3.34 1.47 -15.25
N GLY A 212 -4.36 1.86 -14.48
CA GLY A 212 -5.56 1.04 -14.28
C GLY A 212 -6.26 0.62 -15.58
N PRO A 213 -7.17 -0.36 -15.50
CA PRO A 213 -7.97 -0.80 -16.64
C PRO A 213 -8.79 0.38 -17.19
N GLY A 214 -8.34 0.96 -18.30
CA GLY A 214 -8.90 2.19 -18.88
C GLY A 214 -7.89 3.34 -19.04
N GLY A 215 -6.68 3.21 -18.52
CA GLY A 215 -5.57 4.11 -18.81
C GLY A 215 -5.17 3.98 -20.27
N ARG A 216 -5.77 4.80 -21.15
CA ARG A 216 -5.15 5.20 -22.42
C ARG A 216 -3.70 5.57 -22.09
N GLY A 217 -2.77 4.69 -22.44
CA GLY A 217 -1.35 4.95 -22.23
C GLY A 217 -0.96 6.29 -22.89
N PRO A 218 0.11 6.94 -22.43
CA PRO A 218 0.56 8.28 -22.88
C PRO A 218 1.02 8.37 -24.35
N GLY A 219 0.53 7.50 -25.24
CA GLY A 219 0.76 7.53 -26.69
C GLY A 219 -0.38 6.92 -27.50
N GLY A 220 -1.54 6.63 -26.90
CA GLY A 220 -2.72 6.26 -27.68
C GLY A 220 -3.24 7.50 -28.43
N PRO A 221 -3.34 7.49 -29.78
CA PRO A 221 -3.79 8.63 -30.57
C PRO A 221 -5.27 8.91 -30.26
N GLY A 222 -5.50 9.68 -29.20
CA GLY A 222 -6.78 10.29 -28.89
C GLY A 222 -7.08 11.27 -29.99
N GLY A 223 -7.91 10.82 -30.93
CA GLY A 223 -8.32 11.54 -32.12
C GLY A 223 -8.53 13.01 -31.83
N GLY A 224 -7.67 13.82 -32.44
CA GLY A 224 -7.92 15.23 -32.65
C GLY A 224 -9.28 15.33 -33.32
N ARG A 225 -10.26 15.76 -32.53
CA ARG A 225 -11.51 16.34 -32.99
C ARG A 225 -11.10 17.59 -33.79
N ARG A 226 -10.73 17.41 -35.05
CA ARG A 226 -10.79 18.46 -36.06
C ARG A 226 -12.26 18.87 -36.11
N GLY A 227 -12.60 19.93 -35.39
CA GLY A 227 -13.86 20.62 -35.64
C GLY A 227 -13.89 21.03 -37.12
N PRO A 228 -15.03 20.86 -37.81
CA PRO A 228 -15.19 21.47 -39.12
C PRO A 228 -15.26 22.98 -38.90
N GLY A 229 -14.27 23.70 -39.40
CA GLY A 229 -14.38 25.14 -39.59
C GLY A 229 -15.48 25.41 -40.61
N GLY A 230 -16.51 26.12 -40.17
CA GLY A 230 -17.37 26.96 -41.00
C GLY A 230 -17.11 28.41 -40.64
#